data_AF-A0A0K1SSD7-F1
#
_entry.id   AF-A0A0K1SSD7-F1
#
_cell.length_a   1.000
_cell.length_b   1.000
_cell.length_c   1.000
_cell.angle_alpha   90.00
_cell.angle_beta   90.00
_cell.angle_gamma   90.00
#
_symmetry.space_group_name_H-M   'P 1'
#
loop_
_entity.id
_entity.type
_entity.pdbx_description
1 polymer ?
#
loop_
_entity_poly.entity_id
_entity_poly.type
_entity_poly.pdbx_seq_one_letter_code
_entity_poly.pdbx_strand_id
1 'polypeptide(L)'
;MNFLKEVFMDYSKRTMGNGVEFISFTLDTGEYVIFEGEENRVSLPMPHGITSAHTHPGICLFSHPDLETADNLFIKGYFSIGVMNPECALIVYRNGPYTIEDRDALISLANKVKKAKRLEDLTTAYNSFRAPNLVMSLNRF
;
A
#
# COMPACT_ATOMS: atom_id res chain seq x y z
N MET A 1 -5.98 -0.13 12.70
CA MET A 1 -6.64 -1.32 12.14
C MET A 1 -8.15 -1.18 12.03
N ASN A 2 -8.82 -0.55 12.99
CA ASN A 2 -10.29 -0.39 12.99
C ASN A 2 -10.82 0.26 11.70
N PHE A 3 -10.19 1.34 11.20
CA PHE A 3 -10.59 1.95 9.93
C PHE A 3 -10.66 0.95 8.76
N LEU A 4 -9.65 0.09 8.56
CA LEU A 4 -9.69 -0.88 7.46
C LEU A 4 -10.80 -1.92 7.65
N LYS A 5 -11.04 -2.37 8.89
CA LYS A 5 -12.04 -3.41 9.21
C LYS A 5 -13.48 -2.89 9.18
N GLU A 6 -13.70 -1.72 9.73
CA GLU A 6 -15.03 -1.18 10.03
C GLU A 6 -15.53 -0.22 8.95
N VAL A 7 -14.62 0.42 8.21
CA VAL A 7 -14.98 1.42 7.18
C VAL A 7 -14.54 0.95 5.79
N PHE A 8 -13.26 0.60 5.61
CA PHE A 8 -12.72 0.34 4.27
C PHE A 8 -13.06 -1.07 3.72
N MET A 9 -13.52 -1.97 4.58
CA MET A 9 -13.90 -3.34 4.24
C MET A 9 -15.00 -3.41 3.17
N ASP A 10 -16.01 -2.54 3.23
CA ASP A 10 -17.11 -2.57 2.27
C ASP A 10 -16.66 -2.12 0.88
N TYR A 11 -15.74 -1.17 0.79
CA TYR A 11 -15.09 -0.78 -0.47
C TYR A 11 -14.24 -1.92 -1.02
N SER A 12 -13.50 -2.62 -0.16
CA SER A 12 -12.70 -3.77 -0.55
C SER A 12 -13.55 -4.92 -1.10
N LYS A 13 -14.72 -5.20 -0.50
CA LYS A 13 -15.68 -6.18 -1.04
C LYS A 13 -16.23 -5.75 -2.40
N ARG A 14 -16.48 -4.45 -2.61
CA ARG A 14 -16.89 -3.92 -3.92
C ARG A 14 -15.81 -4.20 -4.96
N THR A 15 -14.55 -3.88 -4.67
CA THR A 15 -13.40 -4.16 -5.55
C THR A 15 -13.30 -5.63 -5.94
N MET A 16 -13.46 -6.55 -4.99
CA MET A 16 -13.49 -7.99 -5.31
C MET A 16 -14.66 -8.40 -6.22
N GLY A 17 -15.80 -7.71 -6.12
CA GLY A 17 -16.98 -8.01 -6.91
C GLY A 17 -16.96 -7.43 -8.32
N ASN A 18 -16.36 -6.25 -8.51
CA ASN A 18 -16.45 -5.49 -9.76
C ASN A 18 -15.13 -5.00 -10.35
N GLY A 19 -13.98 -5.28 -9.71
CA GLY A 19 -12.65 -4.86 -10.18
C GLY A 19 -12.32 -3.38 -9.98
N VAL A 20 -13.25 -2.56 -9.47
CA VAL A 20 -13.03 -1.13 -9.25
C VAL A 20 -12.26 -0.90 -7.95
N GLU A 21 -11.09 -0.29 -8.05
CA GLU A 21 -10.25 -0.01 -6.88
C GLU A 21 -10.63 1.31 -6.20
N PHE A 22 -10.46 1.35 -4.88
CA PHE A 22 -10.65 2.53 -4.05
C PHE A 22 -9.34 2.86 -3.34
N ILE A 23 -9.09 4.15 -3.13
CA ILE A 23 -8.01 4.63 -2.26
C ILE A 23 -8.59 5.48 -1.15
N SER A 24 -8.00 5.37 0.02
CA SER A 24 -8.29 6.19 1.17
C SER A 24 -7.05 6.98 1.58
N PHE A 25 -7.27 8.18 2.11
CA PHE A 25 -6.25 8.99 2.76
C PHE A 25 -6.78 9.44 4.11
N THR A 26 -5.93 9.38 5.14
CA THR A 26 -6.16 10.14 6.38
C THR A 26 -5.47 11.49 6.23
N LEU A 27 -6.22 12.57 6.30
CA LEU A 27 -5.74 13.94 6.20
C LEU A 27 -5.09 14.38 7.51
N ASP A 28 -4.36 15.51 7.46
CA ASP A 28 -3.70 16.08 8.63
C ASP A 28 -4.70 16.51 9.74
N THR A 29 -5.96 16.72 9.38
CA THR A 29 -7.08 17.00 10.30
C THR A 29 -7.58 15.76 11.06
N GLY A 30 -7.15 14.56 10.65
CA GLY A 30 -7.65 13.28 11.16
C GLY A 30 -8.92 12.77 10.45
N GLU A 31 -9.51 13.59 9.58
CA GLU A 31 -10.59 13.14 8.68
C GLU A 31 -10.02 12.20 7.62
N TYR A 32 -10.87 11.31 7.08
CA TYR A 32 -10.50 10.47 5.96
C TYR A 32 -11.32 10.80 4.73
N VAL A 33 -10.69 10.69 3.58
CA VAL A 33 -11.32 10.79 2.27
C VAL A 33 -11.15 9.48 1.53
N ILE A 34 -12.18 9.06 0.80
CA ILE A 34 -12.15 7.84 -0.01
C ILE A 34 -12.48 8.24 -1.44
N PHE A 35 -11.63 7.84 -2.37
CA PHE A 35 -11.78 8.09 -3.79
C PHE A 35 -11.97 6.77 -4.53
N GLU A 36 -12.88 6.79 -5.51
CA GLU A 36 -13.06 5.71 -6.48
C GLU A 36 -12.05 5.89 -7.61
N GLY A 37 -11.32 4.82 -7.94
CA GLY A 37 -10.42 4.76 -9.08
C GLY A 37 -11.11 4.25 -10.35
N GLU A 38 -10.28 3.73 -11.24
CA GLU A 38 -10.67 3.00 -12.44
C GLU A 38 -10.65 1.48 -12.17
N GLU A 39 -11.02 0.69 -13.17
CA GLU A 39 -10.89 -0.77 -13.10
C GLU A 39 -9.40 -1.16 -13.00
N ASN A 40 -9.03 -1.85 -11.92
CA ASN A 40 -7.66 -2.30 -11.59
C ASN A 40 -6.61 -1.18 -11.40
N ARG A 41 -7.00 0.09 -11.17
CA ARG A 41 -6.04 1.17 -10.94
C ARG A 41 -6.65 2.40 -10.27
N VAL A 42 -5.89 3.08 -9.42
CA VAL A 42 -6.17 4.46 -9.00
C VAL A 42 -5.07 5.41 -9.50
N SER A 43 -5.42 6.55 -10.12
CA SER A 43 -4.47 7.58 -10.55
C SER A 43 -4.97 8.99 -10.18
N LEU A 44 -4.45 9.57 -9.09
CA LEU A 44 -4.86 10.87 -8.58
C LEU A 44 -3.66 11.70 -8.11
N PRO A 45 -3.71 13.05 -8.18
CA PRO A 45 -2.77 13.88 -7.46
C PRO A 45 -2.94 13.65 -5.95
N MET A 46 -1.93 13.05 -5.32
CA MET A 46 -2.01 12.64 -3.93
C MET A 46 -2.10 13.86 -2.99
N PRO A 47 -3.13 13.94 -2.11
CA PRO A 47 -3.26 15.05 -1.17
C PRO A 47 -2.15 15.04 -0.12
N HIS A 48 -2.00 16.12 0.63
CA HIS A 48 -1.24 16.08 1.88
C HIS A 48 -2.03 15.27 2.92
N GLY A 49 -1.36 14.33 3.58
CA GLY A 49 -1.99 13.43 4.53
C GLY A 49 -0.98 12.58 5.30
N ILE A 50 -1.51 11.83 6.26
CA ILE A 50 -0.74 11.04 7.22
C ILE A 50 -0.62 9.59 6.75
N THR A 51 -1.70 9.01 6.26
CA THR A 51 -1.71 7.60 5.82
C THR A 51 -2.51 7.43 4.54
N SER A 52 -2.18 6.39 3.78
CA SER A 52 -2.91 6.00 2.59
C SER A 52 -3.17 4.49 2.62
N ALA A 53 -4.31 4.06 2.09
CA ALA A 53 -4.54 2.65 1.81
C ALA A 53 -5.43 2.47 0.58
N HIS A 54 -5.14 1.50 -0.29
CA HIS A 54 -5.97 1.18 -1.43
C HIS A 54 -6.39 -0.29 -1.47
N THR A 55 -7.41 -0.60 -2.25
CA THR A 55 -7.99 -1.94 -2.39
C THR A 55 -7.48 -2.65 -3.63
N HIS A 56 -7.25 -3.97 -3.55
CA HIS A 56 -6.95 -4.82 -4.72
C HIS A 56 -8.07 -5.86 -4.98
N PRO A 57 -8.31 -6.23 -6.25
CA PRO A 57 -9.22 -7.32 -6.62
C PRO A 57 -8.59 -8.73 -6.49
N GLY A 58 -7.37 -8.82 -5.96
CA GLY A 58 -6.59 -10.05 -5.91
C GLY A 58 -5.77 -10.16 -4.63
N ILE A 59 -4.45 -10.30 -4.75
CA ILE A 59 -3.55 -10.50 -3.60
C ILE A 59 -3.23 -9.20 -2.85
N CYS A 60 -3.03 -9.31 -1.53
CA CYS A 60 -2.59 -8.21 -0.66
C CYS A 60 -1.08 -7.98 -0.74
N LEU A 61 -0.54 -7.80 -1.95
CA LEU A 61 0.85 -7.39 -2.16
C LEU A 61 0.84 -6.12 -3.00
N PHE A 62 1.76 -5.21 -2.70
CA PHE A 62 1.98 -4.03 -3.54
C PHE A 62 2.49 -4.48 -4.92
N SER A 63 1.88 -3.91 -5.95
CA SER A 63 2.40 -3.96 -7.31
C SER A 63 3.66 -3.08 -7.44
N HIS A 64 4.35 -3.15 -8.58
CA HIS A 64 5.47 -2.25 -8.85
C HIS A 64 5.08 -0.76 -8.82
N PRO A 65 3.98 -0.33 -9.49
CA PRO A 65 3.47 1.05 -9.37
C PRO A 65 3.11 1.46 -7.94
N ASP A 66 2.57 0.55 -7.13
CA ASP A 66 2.24 0.87 -5.73
C ASP A 66 3.49 1.16 -4.90
N LEU A 67 4.58 0.43 -5.13
CA LEU A 67 5.86 0.66 -4.45
C LEU A 67 6.51 1.98 -4.88
N GLU A 68 6.39 2.36 -6.16
CA GLU A 68 6.80 3.69 -6.63
C GLU A 68 5.95 4.80 -6.01
N THR A 69 4.65 4.55 -5.85
CA THR A 69 3.74 5.46 -5.15
C THR A 69 4.09 5.57 -3.67
N ALA A 70 4.42 4.46 -3.02
CA ALA A 70 4.86 4.45 -1.63
C ALA A 70 6.14 5.27 -1.42
N ASP A 71 7.15 5.16 -2.30
CA ASP A 71 8.35 6.01 -2.26
C ASP A 71 7.97 7.50 -2.28
N ASN A 72 7.16 7.89 -3.26
CA ASN A 72 6.70 9.27 -3.40
C ASN A 72 5.92 9.77 -2.18
N LEU A 73 5.06 8.92 -1.59
CA LEU A 73 4.28 9.28 -0.40
C LEU A 73 5.18 9.40 0.84
N PHE A 74 6.14 8.52 1.03
CA PHE A 74 7.10 8.63 2.12
C PHE A 74 7.97 9.89 2.04
N ILE A 75 8.40 10.28 0.82
CA ILE A 75 9.08 11.57 0.57
C ILE A 75 8.19 12.75 0.97
N LYS A 76 6.88 12.66 0.68
CA LYS A 76 5.88 13.68 1.05
C LYS A 76 5.51 13.69 2.53
N GLY A 77 6.06 12.79 3.34
CA GLY A 77 5.87 12.76 4.78
C GLY A 77 4.82 11.78 5.28
N TYR A 78 4.21 10.95 4.42
CA TYR A 78 3.25 9.93 4.86
C TYR A 78 3.89 8.95 5.84
N PHE A 79 3.16 8.60 6.90
CA PHE A 79 3.59 7.65 7.92
C PHE A 79 3.45 6.20 7.48
N SER A 80 2.34 5.85 6.80
CA SER A 80 2.07 4.49 6.34
C SER A 80 1.29 4.45 5.04
N ILE A 81 1.55 3.40 4.26
CA ILE A 81 0.82 3.05 3.04
C ILE A 81 0.35 1.60 3.18
N GLY A 82 -0.89 1.32 2.78
CA GLY A 82 -1.49 0.00 2.87
C GLY A 82 -2.13 -0.45 1.56
N VAL A 83 -2.17 -1.76 1.37
CA VAL A 83 -3.00 -2.40 0.35
C VAL A 83 -3.84 -3.48 1.01
N MET A 84 -5.11 -3.61 0.63
CA MET A 84 -5.99 -4.62 1.21
C MET A 84 -6.94 -5.27 0.21
N ASN A 85 -7.35 -6.49 0.53
CA ASN A 85 -8.55 -7.12 0.02
C ASN A 85 -9.42 -7.52 1.25
N PRO A 86 -10.58 -8.18 1.08
CA PRO A 86 -11.41 -8.59 2.22
C PRO A 86 -10.79 -9.62 3.17
N GLU A 87 -9.72 -10.31 2.76
CA GLU A 87 -9.05 -11.37 3.52
C GLU A 87 -7.80 -10.89 4.27
N CYS A 88 -7.12 -9.87 3.74
CA CYS A 88 -5.86 -9.38 4.29
C CYS A 88 -5.58 -7.91 3.99
N ALA A 89 -4.61 -7.35 4.72
CA ALA A 89 -3.98 -6.08 4.42
C ALA A 89 -2.46 -6.18 4.62
N LEU A 90 -1.69 -5.71 3.64
CA LEU A 90 -0.26 -5.46 3.80
C LEU A 90 -0.05 -3.97 4.02
N ILE A 91 0.61 -3.62 5.12
CA ILE A 91 0.90 -2.24 5.48
C ILE A 91 2.40 -2.07 5.56
N VAL A 92 2.93 -1.05 4.89
CA VAL A 92 4.28 -0.53 5.10
C VAL A 92 4.19 0.75 5.90
N TYR A 93 4.93 0.85 7.00
CA TYR A 93 4.94 2.02 7.86
C TYR A 93 6.35 2.35 8.33
N ARG A 94 6.57 3.62 8.68
CA ARG A 94 7.85 4.09 9.20
C ARG A 94 7.92 3.94 10.72
N ASN A 95 9.06 3.50 11.24
CA ASN A 95 9.39 3.57 12.67
C ASN A 95 10.46 4.66 12.96
N GLY A 96 10.83 5.44 11.95
CA GLY A 96 11.85 6.50 11.98
C GLY A 96 11.75 7.42 10.76
N PRO A 97 12.70 8.34 10.57
CA PRO A 97 12.75 9.19 9.37
C PRO A 97 12.92 8.34 8.10
N TYR A 98 12.33 8.75 6.98
CA TYR A 98 12.57 8.07 5.70
C TYR A 98 13.93 8.49 5.13
N THR A 99 14.88 7.55 5.08
CA THR A 99 16.25 7.84 4.63
C THR A 99 16.50 7.36 3.20
N ILE A 100 17.69 7.67 2.67
CA ILE A 100 18.11 7.20 1.34
C ILE A 100 18.22 5.67 1.34
N GLU A 101 18.68 5.06 2.44
CA GLU A 101 18.79 3.61 2.57
C GLU A 101 17.42 2.93 2.55
N ASP A 102 16.40 3.53 3.18
CA ASP A 102 15.02 3.04 3.09
C ASP A 102 14.49 3.10 1.66
N ARG A 103 14.79 4.21 0.97
CA ARG A 103 14.41 4.42 -0.42
C ARG A 103 15.06 3.41 -1.35
N ASP A 104 16.36 3.18 -1.20
CA ASP A 104 17.09 2.20 -2.00
C ASP A 104 16.55 0.78 -1.76
N ALA A 105 16.22 0.44 -0.52
CA ALA A 105 15.58 -0.83 -0.19
C ALA A 105 14.20 -0.97 -0.85
N LEU A 106 13.39 0.09 -0.83
CA LEU A 106 12.05 0.11 -1.42
C LEU A 106 12.11 0.02 -2.96
N ILE A 107 13.02 0.75 -3.60
CA ILE A 107 13.27 0.70 -5.05
C ILE A 107 13.79 -0.70 -5.44
N SER A 108 14.67 -1.30 -4.63
CA SER A 108 15.15 -2.67 -4.85
C SER A 108 13.99 -3.68 -4.81
N LEU A 109 13.08 -3.56 -3.84
CA LEU A 109 11.86 -4.36 -3.78
C LEU A 109 10.98 -4.13 -5.01
N ALA A 110 10.74 -2.88 -5.40
CA ALA A 110 9.93 -2.54 -6.57
C ALA A 110 10.48 -3.19 -7.85
N ASN A 111 11.80 -3.16 -8.02
CA ASN A 111 12.48 -3.80 -9.14
C ASN A 111 12.39 -5.34 -9.12
N LYS A 112 12.44 -5.96 -7.94
CA LYS A 112 12.22 -7.41 -7.79
C LYS A 112 10.78 -7.80 -8.13
N VAL A 113 9.81 -7.04 -7.62
CA VAL A 113 8.37 -7.24 -7.90
C VAL A 113 8.09 -7.09 -9.40
N LYS A 114 8.66 -6.08 -10.06
CA LYS A 114 8.53 -5.88 -11.52
C LYS A 114 9.03 -7.08 -12.35
N LYS A 115 10.08 -7.75 -11.88
CA LYS A 115 10.73 -8.89 -12.58
C LYS A 115 10.10 -10.23 -12.23
N ALA A 116 9.31 -10.31 -11.16
CA ALA A 116 8.69 -11.54 -10.70
C ALA A 116 7.71 -12.07 -11.76
N LYS A 117 7.80 -13.37 -12.06
CA LYS A 117 6.87 -14.04 -12.98
C LYS A 117 6.01 -15.07 -12.27
N ARG A 118 6.41 -15.47 -11.07
CA ARG A 118 5.74 -16.48 -10.25
C ARG A 118 5.58 -16.00 -8.81
N LEU A 119 4.67 -16.63 -8.09
CA LEU A 119 4.35 -16.28 -6.71
C LEU A 119 5.54 -16.51 -5.76
N GLU A 120 6.39 -17.50 -6.04
CA GLU A 120 7.59 -17.78 -5.25
C GLU A 120 8.62 -16.63 -5.36
N ASP A 121 8.70 -16.00 -6.53
CA ASP A 121 9.59 -14.86 -6.78
C ASP A 121 9.14 -13.66 -5.92
N LEU A 122 7.82 -13.41 -5.85
CA LEU A 122 7.22 -12.39 -4.98
C LEU A 122 7.48 -12.70 -3.51
N THR A 123 7.22 -13.92 -3.09
CA THR A 123 7.43 -14.37 -1.70
C THR A 123 8.89 -14.15 -1.28
N THR A 124 9.83 -14.50 -2.15
CA THR A 124 11.26 -14.28 -1.93
C THR A 124 11.59 -12.79 -1.83
N ALA A 125 11.04 -11.97 -2.74
CA ALA A 125 11.26 -10.53 -2.75
C ALA A 125 10.82 -9.88 -1.43
N TYR A 126 9.59 -10.14 -1.00
CA TYR A 126 9.02 -9.58 0.24
C TYR A 126 9.71 -10.12 1.49
N ASN A 127 10.00 -11.43 1.57
CA ASN A 127 10.71 -11.99 2.74
C ASN A 127 12.14 -11.45 2.88
N SER A 128 12.78 -11.07 1.77
CA SER A 128 14.12 -10.49 1.73
C SER A 128 14.14 -8.98 2.03
N PHE A 129 12.98 -8.31 2.07
CA PHE A 129 12.92 -6.87 2.25
C PHE A 129 13.42 -6.47 3.64
N ARG A 130 14.43 -5.61 3.68
CA ARG A 130 15.00 -5.04 4.90
C ARG A 130 15.31 -3.58 4.63
N ALA A 131 14.87 -2.73 5.54
CA ALA A 131 15.08 -1.29 5.51
C ALA A 131 15.29 -0.81 6.96
N PRO A 132 16.14 0.19 7.22
CA PRO A 132 16.38 0.69 8.57
C PRO A 132 15.12 1.17 9.28
N ASN A 133 14.26 1.93 8.57
CA ASN A 133 13.12 2.61 9.15
C ASN A 133 11.76 2.19 8.57
N LEU A 134 11.71 1.29 7.58
CA LEU A 134 10.45 0.75 7.05
C LEU A 134 10.16 -0.65 7.59
N VAL A 135 8.94 -0.81 8.10
CA VAL A 135 8.42 -2.08 8.58
C VAL A 135 7.23 -2.48 7.74
N MET A 136 7.21 -3.75 7.31
CA MET A 136 6.06 -4.36 6.62
C MET A 136 5.31 -5.28 7.57
N SER A 137 3.99 -5.16 7.57
CA SER A 137 3.09 -5.97 8.41
C SER A 137 1.95 -6.50 7.54
N LEU A 138 1.90 -7.83 7.38
CA LEU A 138 0.78 -8.53 6.80
C LEU A 138 -0.23 -8.87 7.90
N ASN A 139 -1.45 -8.38 7.75
CA ASN A 139 -2.56 -8.58 8.67
C ASN A 139 -3.64 -9.40 7.97
N ARG A 140 -4.17 -10.42 8.63
CA ARG A 140 -5.34 -11.17 8.16
C ARG A 140 -6.57 -10.70 8.92
N PHE A 141 -7.72 -10.67 8.26
CA PHE A 141 -8.97 -10.18 8.84
C PHE A 141 -9.77 -11.29 9.52
#